data_AF-A0A3B9SW74-F1
#
_entry.id   AF-A0A3B9SW74-F1
#
_cell.length_a   1.000
_cell.length_b   1.000
_cell.length_c   1.000
_cell.angle_alpha   90.00
_cell.angle_beta   90.00
_cell.angle_gamma   90.00
#
_symmetry.space_group_name_H-M   'P 1'
#
loop_
_entity.id
_entity.type
_entity.pdbx_description
1 polymer ?
#
loop_
_entity_poly.entity_id
_entity_poly.type
_entity_poly.pdbx_seq_one_letter_code
_entity_poly.pdbx_strand_id
1 'polypeptide(L)'
;MELKRPVIVRLNFVRKGNFEIPVVEVNGKFNERYGTFRISEQFIKIAQMEVELIALRKLKDLSFKKPVYEYFNIFTDQLVNIDHWPTVTEEEYKLWKDKKDLALYFNSYSIRNVALKILEEENRLSPKSSLSMKNFASLMKTTTGILAPEILALQQENLIERSGSGNIVDNSDWIKITDQGIEQVRGYTGYSGIKLSESYKLLVE
;
A
#
# COMPACT_ATOMS: atom_id res chain seq x y z
N MET A 1 34.73 -24.70 -21.35
CA MET A 1 34.58 -25.04 -19.92
C MET A 1 33.13 -24.77 -19.58
N GLU A 2 32.29 -25.82 -19.48
CA GLU A 2 30.87 -25.65 -19.15
C GLU A 2 30.73 -25.26 -17.67
N LEU A 3 30.18 -24.07 -17.41
CA LEU A 3 29.76 -23.64 -16.09
C LEU A 3 28.61 -24.56 -15.64
N LYS A 4 28.92 -25.52 -14.76
CA LYS A 4 27.89 -26.33 -14.09
C LYS A 4 26.92 -25.38 -13.40
N ARG A 5 25.65 -25.42 -13.81
CA ARG A 5 24.57 -24.68 -13.16
C ARG A 5 24.54 -25.03 -11.66
N PRO A 6 24.31 -24.06 -10.77
CA PRO A 6 24.24 -24.33 -9.34
C PRO A 6 23.13 -25.35 -9.06
N VAL A 7 23.50 -26.42 -8.34
CA VAL A 7 22.55 -27.43 -7.87
C VAL A 7 21.86 -26.86 -6.63
N ILE A 8 20.60 -26.47 -6.78
CA ILE A 8 19.76 -26.06 -5.64
C ILE A 8 19.39 -27.32 -4.86
N VAL A 9 20.02 -27.52 -3.70
CA VAL A 9 19.63 -28.57 -2.75
C VAL A 9 18.35 -28.12 -2.05
N ARG A 10 17.20 -28.66 -2.46
CA ARG A 10 15.93 -28.48 -1.74
C ARG A 10 15.93 -29.37 -0.51
N LEU A 11 16.19 -28.80 0.66
CA LEU A 11 15.95 -29.48 1.92
C LEU A 11 14.44 -29.47 2.20
N ASN A 12 13.75 -30.54 1.80
CA ASN A 12 12.36 -30.77 2.17
C ASN A 12 12.32 -31.21 3.64
N PHE A 13 12.06 -30.28 4.56
CA PHE A 13 11.83 -30.63 5.97
C PHE A 13 10.38 -31.09 6.15
N VAL A 14 10.17 -32.41 6.30
CA VAL A 14 8.85 -33.07 6.46
C VAL A 14 8.40 -33.15 7.93
N ARG A 15 9.19 -32.65 8.89
CA ARG A 15 8.79 -32.55 10.30
C ARG A 15 9.01 -31.14 10.83
N LYS A 16 7.93 -30.44 11.18
CA LYS A 16 7.92 -29.27 12.09
C LYS A 16 8.36 -29.76 13.49
N GLY A 17 9.65 -30.03 13.66
CA GLY A 17 10.25 -30.09 14.99
C GLY A 17 10.43 -28.66 15.50
N ASN A 18 10.19 -28.44 16.79
CA ASN A 18 10.45 -27.19 17.49
C ASN A 18 11.95 -26.87 17.50
N PHE A 19 12.50 -26.45 16.36
CA PHE A 19 13.77 -25.76 16.31
C PHE A 19 13.46 -24.28 16.42
N GLU A 20 13.98 -23.63 17.47
CA GLU A 20 14.01 -22.17 17.56
C GLU A 20 14.89 -21.65 16.43
N ILE A 21 14.29 -21.29 15.30
CA ILE A 21 14.97 -20.58 14.24
C ILE A 21 15.11 -19.12 14.74
N PRO A 22 16.32 -18.57 14.83
CA PRO A 22 16.50 -17.15 15.16
C PRO A 22 15.75 -16.29 14.14
N VAL A 23 14.82 -15.49 14.62
CA VAL A 23 13.96 -14.63 13.80
C VAL A 23 14.03 -13.18 14.29
N VAL A 24 13.98 -12.26 13.33
CA VAL A 24 13.71 -10.85 13.59
C VAL A 24 12.22 -10.62 13.39
N GLU A 25 11.56 -10.02 14.38
CA GLU A 25 10.15 -9.65 14.30
C GLU A 25 9.99 -8.23 13.76
N VAL A 26 9.18 -8.08 12.70
CA VAL A 26 8.76 -6.78 12.18
C VAL A 26 7.25 -6.67 12.26
N ASN A 27 6.79 -5.58 12.85
CA ASN A 27 5.38 -5.28 13.00
C ASN A 27 4.98 -4.12 12.11
N GLY A 28 3.75 -4.15 11.60
CA GLY A 28 3.18 -3.02 10.88
C GLY A 28 1.70 -3.20 10.56
N LYS A 29 1.09 -2.09 10.14
CA LYS A 29 -0.31 -2.01 9.77
C LYS A 29 -0.44 -1.78 8.27
N PHE A 30 -1.36 -2.48 7.64
CA PHE A 30 -1.58 -2.40 6.21
C PHE A 30 -3.08 -2.47 5.89
N ASN A 31 -3.64 -1.45 5.25
CA ASN A 31 -5.10 -1.33 5.03
C ASN A 31 -5.90 -1.66 6.30
N GLU A 32 -5.46 -1.10 7.43
CA GLU A 32 -5.98 -1.33 8.79
C GLU A 32 -5.79 -2.73 9.38
N ARG A 33 -5.16 -3.66 8.67
CA ARG A 33 -4.82 -5.01 9.14
C ARG A 33 -3.43 -5.02 9.75
N TYR A 34 -3.29 -5.55 10.95
CA TYR A 34 -1.99 -5.68 11.62
C TYR A 34 -1.38 -7.03 11.30
N GLY A 35 -0.09 -7.04 10.95
CA GLY A 35 0.68 -8.25 10.71
C GLY A 35 2.00 -8.24 11.47
N THR A 36 2.38 -9.40 12.00
CA THR A 36 3.71 -9.64 12.58
C THR A 36 4.48 -10.58 11.67
N PHE A 37 5.61 -10.12 11.14
CA PHE A 37 6.49 -10.88 10.28
C PHE A 37 7.67 -11.41 11.08
N ARG A 38 7.90 -12.72 11.01
CA ARG A 38 9.05 -13.39 11.61
C ARG A 38 9.99 -13.82 10.50
N ILE A 39 11.08 -13.07 10.32
CA ILE A 39 12.03 -13.31 9.23
C ILE A 39 13.26 -14.00 9.82
N SER A 40 13.64 -15.18 9.32
CA SER A 40 14.83 -15.84 9.84
C SER A 40 16.10 -15.07 9.50
N GLU A 41 17.06 -15.07 10.43
CA GLU A 41 18.36 -14.41 10.20
C GLU A 41 19.09 -14.96 8.98
N GLN A 42 18.95 -16.26 8.69
CA GLN A 42 19.54 -16.88 7.50
C GLN A 42 18.92 -16.34 6.22
N PHE A 43 17.59 -16.12 6.20
CA PHE A 43 16.93 -15.48 5.07
C PHE A 43 17.50 -14.07 4.84
N ILE A 44 17.62 -13.27 5.91
CA ILE A 44 18.15 -11.89 5.83
C ILE A 44 19.57 -11.88 5.25
N LYS A 45 20.44 -12.75 5.77
CA LYS A 45 21.85 -12.86 5.34
C LYS A 45 21.96 -13.25 3.86
N ILE A 46 21.14 -14.17 3.38
CA ILE A 46 21.17 -14.63 1.99
C ILE A 46 20.52 -13.62 1.05
N ALA A 47 19.39 -13.04 1.45
CA ALA A 47 18.67 -12.05 0.65
C ALA A 47 19.46 -10.74 0.48
N GLN A 48 20.35 -10.41 1.43
CA GLN A 48 21.11 -9.15 1.45
C GLN A 48 20.19 -7.91 1.37
N MET A 49 19.06 -7.96 2.06
CA MET A 49 18.04 -6.90 2.06
C MET A 49 17.71 -6.47 3.50
N GLU A 50 17.32 -5.20 3.65
CA GLU A 50 16.82 -4.69 4.93
C GLU A 50 15.53 -5.43 5.35
N VAL A 51 15.39 -5.69 6.64
CA VAL A 51 14.32 -6.52 7.20
C VAL A 51 12.94 -5.88 6.95
N GLU A 52 12.86 -4.56 7.04
CA GLU A 52 11.66 -3.77 6.74
C GLU A 52 11.26 -3.88 5.27
N LEU A 53 12.22 -3.90 4.35
CA LEU A 53 11.97 -4.03 2.92
C LEU A 53 11.46 -5.44 2.58
N ILE A 54 12.03 -6.47 3.21
CA ILE A 54 11.57 -7.87 3.10
C ILE A 54 10.12 -7.96 3.59
N ALA A 55 9.83 -7.44 4.79
CA ALA A 55 8.50 -7.46 5.37
C ALA A 55 7.48 -6.72 4.48
N LEU A 56 7.83 -5.53 3.98
CA LEU A 56 6.94 -4.73 3.13
C LEU A 56 6.66 -5.39 1.77
N ARG A 57 7.68 -5.97 1.12
CA ARG A 57 7.48 -6.75 -0.11
C ARG A 57 6.57 -7.95 0.12
N LYS A 58 6.78 -8.68 1.22
CA LYS A 58 5.95 -9.84 1.55
C LYS A 58 4.52 -9.42 1.89
N LEU A 59 4.36 -8.32 2.61
CA LEU A 59 3.06 -7.76 2.91
C LEU A 59 2.31 -7.41 1.62
N LYS A 60 2.94 -6.69 0.69
CA LYS A 60 2.38 -6.35 -0.64
C LYS A 60 1.99 -7.58 -1.45
N ASP A 61 2.77 -8.67 -1.39
CA ASP A 61 2.44 -9.97 -2.00
C ASP A 61 1.16 -10.59 -1.39
N LEU A 62 0.99 -10.49 -0.07
CA LEU A 62 -0.12 -11.11 0.66
C LEU A 62 -1.42 -10.29 0.61
N SER A 63 -1.32 -8.96 0.56
CA SER A 63 -2.45 -8.02 0.60
C SER A 63 -3.54 -8.31 -0.43
N PHE A 64 -3.17 -8.89 -1.57
CA PHE A 64 -4.09 -9.22 -2.66
C PHE A 64 -4.51 -10.70 -2.70
N LYS A 65 -3.98 -11.53 -1.79
CA LYS A 65 -4.15 -12.99 -1.83
C LYS A 65 -4.93 -13.52 -0.65
N LYS A 66 -4.70 -13.00 0.56
CA LYS A 66 -5.34 -13.51 1.79
C LYS A 66 -5.44 -12.42 2.87
N PRO A 67 -6.42 -12.54 3.78
CA PRO A 67 -6.44 -11.72 4.97
C PRO A 67 -5.20 -11.91 5.86
N VAL A 68 -4.60 -10.78 6.25
CA VAL A 68 -3.41 -10.69 7.08
C VAL A 68 -3.87 -10.51 8.54
N TYR A 69 -4.03 -11.60 9.28
CA TYR A 69 -4.41 -11.56 10.71
C TYR A 69 -3.49 -12.41 11.61
N GLU A 70 -2.38 -12.93 11.07
CA GLU A 70 -1.54 -13.92 11.77
C GLU A 70 -0.04 -13.58 11.69
N TYR A 71 0.76 -14.36 12.42
CA TYR A 71 2.22 -14.37 12.29
C TYR A 71 2.62 -14.95 10.93
N PHE A 72 3.39 -14.18 10.15
CA PHE A 72 3.92 -14.63 8.87
C PHE A 72 5.39 -14.99 9.02
N ASN A 73 5.67 -16.28 8.94
CA ASN A 73 7.05 -16.78 8.95
C ASN A 73 7.64 -16.68 7.54
N ILE A 74 8.80 -16.03 7.44
CA ILE A 74 9.59 -15.90 6.21
C ILE A 74 10.91 -16.63 6.45
N PHE A 75 11.05 -17.79 5.81
CA PHE A 75 12.21 -18.66 5.92
C PHE A 75 12.86 -18.87 4.57
N THR A 76 14.01 -19.56 4.56
CA THR A 76 14.87 -19.74 3.39
C THR A 76 14.20 -20.47 2.24
N ASP A 77 13.15 -21.25 2.50
CA ASP A 77 12.33 -21.90 1.47
C ASP A 77 11.61 -20.90 0.55
N GLN A 78 11.34 -19.69 1.05
CA GLN A 78 10.71 -18.61 0.27
C GLN A 78 11.69 -17.79 -0.57
N LEU A 79 13.02 -17.99 -0.43
CA LEU A 79 14.02 -17.26 -1.22
C LEU A 79 13.81 -17.43 -2.72
N VAL A 80 13.33 -18.60 -3.17
CA VAL A 80 13.04 -18.87 -4.59
C VAL A 80 11.93 -17.98 -5.17
N ASN A 81 11.14 -17.33 -4.32
CA ASN A 81 10.02 -16.48 -4.71
C ASN A 81 10.30 -15.00 -4.50
N ILE A 82 11.45 -14.61 -3.93
CA ILE A 82 11.72 -13.23 -3.53
C ILE A 82 11.73 -12.27 -4.74
N ASP A 83 12.19 -12.75 -5.88
CA ASP A 83 12.23 -11.99 -7.15
C ASP A 83 10.84 -11.83 -7.78
N HIS A 84 9.88 -12.65 -7.37
CA HIS A 84 8.48 -12.56 -7.80
C HIS A 84 7.63 -11.69 -6.87
N TRP A 85 8.18 -11.24 -5.74
CA TRP A 85 7.46 -10.33 -4.86
C TRP A 85 7.36 -8.93 -5.49
N PRO A 86 6.24 -8.21 -5.28
CA PRO A 86 6.07 -6.89 -5.86
C PRO A 86 7.18 -5.92 -5.45
N THR A 87 7.61 -5.09 -6.40
CA THR A 87 8.57 -4.02 -6.13
C THR A 87 7.98 -2.97 -5.20
N VAL A 88 8.83 -2.44 -4.33
CA VAL A 88 8.53 -1.34 -3.42
C VAL A 88 9.33 -0.14 -3.90
N THR A 89 8.65 0.97 -4.13
CA THR A 89 9.26 2.25 -4.48
C THR A 89 9.95 2.86 -3.27
N GLU A 90 10.94 3.74 -3.49
CA GLU A 90 11.61 4.42 -2.38
C GLU A 90 10.66 5.22 -1.49
N GLU A 91 9.59 5.79 -2.09
CA GLU A 91 8.62 6.60 -1.38
C GLU A 91 7.72 5.73 -0.47
N GLU A 92 7.23 4.58 -0.98
CA GLU A 92 6.53 3.58 -0.16
C GLU A 92 7.41 3.09 0.99
N TYR A 93 8.70 2.86 0.72
CA TYR A 93 9.65 2.39 1.72
C TYR A 93 9.87 3.43 2.84
N LYS A 94 10.09 4.69 2.47
CA LYS A 94 10.24 5.80 3.44
C LYS A 94 8.98 5.96 4.29
N LEU A 95 7.81 5.99 3.66
CA LEU A 95 6.54 6.12 4.37
C LEU A 95 6.32 4.98 5.37
N TRP A 96 6.62 3.75 4.97
CA TRP A 96 6.53 2.58 5.83
C TRP A 96 7.51 2.66 7.02
N LYS A 97 8.75 3.09 6.77
CA LYS A 97 9.76 3.23 7.82
C LYS A 97 9.32 4.24 8.88
N ASP A 98 8.71 5.34 8.46
CA ASP A 98 8.31 6.45 9.34
C ASP A 98 7.01 6.15 10.09
N LYS A 99 5.99 5.60 9.41
CA LYS A 99 4.64 5.49 9.97
C LYS A 99 4.21 4.08 10.33
N LYS A 100 4.87 3.05 9.77
CA LYS A 100 4.47 1.63 9.86
C LYS A 100 2.99 1.39 9.49
N ASP A 101 2.41 2.30 8.71
CA ASP A 101 1.00 2.29 8.28
C ASP A 101 0.96 2.80 6.83
N LEU A 102 0.63 1.90 5.90
CA LEU A 102 0.65 2.17 4.47
C LEU A 102 -0.63 1.62 3.84
N ALA A 103 -1.21 2.39 2.91
CA ALA A 103 -2.31 1.92 2.08
C ALA A 103 -1.78 1.56 0.68
N LEU A 104 -2.03 0.33 0.22
CA LEU A 104 -1.86 0.01 -1.20
C LEU A 104 -3.22 -0.06 -1.85
N TYR A 105 -3.25 0.51 -3.03
CA TYR A 105 -4.41 0.55 -3.90
C TYR A 105 -4.22 -0.48 -5.00
N PHE A 106 -5.29 -1.24 -5.29
CA PHE A 106 -5.26 -2.33 -6.25
C PHE A 106 -5.03 -1.82 -7.68
N ASN A 107 -5.63 -0.68 -8.00
CA ASN A 107 -5.53 -0.03 -9.31
C ASN A 107 -5.88 1.47 -9.21
N SER A 108 -5.66 2.19 -10.31
CA SER A 108 -6.01 3.62 -10.46
C SER A 108 -7.46 3.95 -10.07
N TYR A 109 -8.42 3.08 -10.41
CA TYR A 109 -9.83 3.29 -10.07
C TYR A 109 -10.07 3.27 -8.54
N SER A 110 -9.43 2.34 -7.82
CA SER A 110 -9.49 2.29 -6.35
C SER A 110 -8.84 3.52 -5.70
N ILE A 111 -7.73 4.03 -6.24
CA ILE A 111 -7.11 5.27 -5.76
C ILE A 111 -8.09 6.42 -5.87
N ARG A 112 -8.70 6.60 -7.05
CA ARG A 112 -9.62 7.70 -7.34
C ARG A 112 -10.87 7.69 -6.47
N ASN A 113 -11.47 6.52 -6.24
CA ASN A 113 -12.65 6.39 -5.39
C ASN A 113 -12.34 6.69 -3.92
N VAL A 114 -11.24 6.18 -3.39
CA VAL A 114 -10.83 6.49 -2.00
C VAL A 114 -10.48 7.98 -1.89
N ALA A 115 -9.79 8.54 -2.89
CA ALA A 115 -9.44 9.94 -2.94
C ALA A 115 -10.67 10.85 -2.86
N LEU A 116 -11.68 10.61 -3.71
CA LEU A 116 -12.94 11.35 -3.68
C LEU A 116 -13.67 11.18 -2.35
N LYS A 117 -13.65 9.97 -1.78
CA LYS A 117 -14.33 9.73 -0.51
C LYS A 117 -13.69 10.50 0.64
N ILE A 118 -12.37 10.50 0.75
CA ILE A 118 -11.64 11.29 1.77
C ILE A 118 -11.94 12.77 1.58
N LEU A 119 -11.89 13.30 0.35
CA LEU A 119 -12.18 14.70 0.10
C LEU A 119 -13.64 15.08 0.42
N GLU A 120 -14.59 14.19 0.18
CA GLU A 120 -16.00 14.40 0.56
C GLU A 120 -16.17 14.46 2.08
N GLU A 121 -15.49 13.56 2.81
CA GLU A 121 -15.53 13.56 4.28
C GLU A 121 -14.87 14.81 4.87
N GLU A 122 -13.72 15.22 4.35
CA GLU A 122 -13.04 16.44 4.75
C GLU A 122 -13.88 17.69 4.44
N ASN A 123 -14.53 17.74 3.28
CA ASN A 123 -15.48 18.81 2.95
C ASN A 123 -16.72 18.80 3.86
N ARG A 124 -17.18 17.63 4.32
CA ARG A 124 -18.28 17.54 5.29
C ARG A 124 -17.88 18.09 6.67
N LEU A 125 -16.64 17.86 7.08
CA LEU A 125 -16.09 18.36 8.35
C LEU A 125 -15.79 19.87 8.28
N SER A 126 -15.24 20.33 7.16
CA SER A 126 -14.91 21.74 6.91
C SER A 126 -15.29 22.12 5.48
N PRO A 127 -16.53 22.62 5.27
CA PRO A 127 -17.04 22.94 3.94
C PRO A 127 -16.16 23.96 3.20
N LYS A 128 -15.89 23.69 1.92
CA LYS A 128 -15.06 24.51 1.02
C LYS A 128 -13.61 24.66 1.46
N SER A 129 -13.14 23.88 2.44
CA SER A 129 -11.73 23.83 2.78
C SER A 129 -10.96 23.13 1.67
N SER A 130 -9.74 23.61 1.42
CA SER A 130 -8.78 22.96 0.52
C SER A 130 -7.69 22.30 1.34
N LEU A 131 -7.23 21.13 0.90
CA LEU A 131 -6.14 20.38 1.51
C LEU A 131 -4.88 20.53 0.66
N SER A 132 -3.73 20.65 1.29
CA SER A 132 -2.47 20.53 0.55
C SER A 132 -2.29 19.08 0.10
N MET A 133 -1.66 18.88 -1.06
CA MET A 133 -1.35 17.55 -1.61
C MET A 133 -0.54 16.71 -0.63
N LYS A 134 0.37 17.33 0.13
CA LYS A 134 1.11 16.65 1.20
C LYS A 134 0.19 16.10 2.29
N ASN A 135 -0.75 16.91 2.78
CA ASN A 135 -1.68 16.47 3.82
C ASN A 135 -2.63 15.41 3.27
N PHE A 136 -3.08 15.58 2.04
CA PHE A 136 -3.93 14.61 1.37
C PHE A 136 -3.23 13.25 1.15
N ALA A 137 -1.99 13.25 0.68
CA ALA A 137 -1.18 12.04 0.56
C ALA A 137 -1.02 11.34 1.92
N SER A 138 -0.85 12.12 2.99
CA SER A 138 -0.81 11.59 4.35
C SER A 138 -2.13 10.95 4.79
N LEU A 139 -3.29 11.54 4.48
CA LEU A 139 -4.61 10.97 4.77
C LEU A 139 -4.85 9.68 3.97
N MET A 140 -4.43 9.67 2.72
CA MET A 140 -4.43 8.49 1.84
C MET A 140 -3.33 7.48 2.22
N LYS A 141 -2.47 7.77 3.21
CA LYS A 141 -1.33 6.90 3.61
C LYS A 141 -0.51 6.41 2.41
N THR A 142 -0.23 7.34 1.50
CA THR A 142 0.52 7.11 0.27
C THR A 142 1.37 8.36 -0.03
N THR A 143 1.92 8.43 -1.23
CA THR A 143 2.86 9.48 -1.64
C THR A 143 2.27 10.32 -2.77
N THR A 144 2.74 11.57 -2.88
CA THR A 144 2.32 12.46 -3.96
C THR A 144 2.68 11.89 -5.33
N GLY A 145 3.80 11.17 -5.46
CA GLY A 145 4.18 10.50 -6.70
C GLY A 145 3.15 9.47 -7.17
N ILE A 146 2.58 8.67 -6.24
CA ILE A 146 1.52 7.71 -6.55
C ILE A 146 0.20 8.43 -6.88
N LEU A 147 -0.12 9.51 -6.17
CA LEU A 147 -1.39 10.22 -6.36
C LEU A 147 -1.42 11.15 -7.57
N ALA A 148 -0.28 11.73 -7.95
CA ALA A 148 -0.18 12.74 -8.99
C ALA A 148 -0.95 12.40 -10.29
N PRO A 149 -0.76 11.22 -10.93
CA PRO A 149 -1.50 10.89 -12.14
C PRO A 149 -3.02 10.81 -11.91
N GLU A 150 -3.44 10.30 -10.76
CA GLU A 150 -4.86 10.14 -10.41
C GLU A 150 -5.53 11.47 -10.07
N ILE A 151 -4.80 12.39 -9.43
CA ILE A 151 -5.26 13.77 -9.19
C ILE A 151 -5.47 14.52 -10.50
N LEU A 152 -4.54 14.39 -11.46
CA LEU A 152 -4.69 15.00 -12.78
C LEU A 152 -5.90 14.42 -13.52
N ALA A 153 -6.14 13.11 -13.44
CA ALA A 153 -7.32 12.49 -14.03
C ALA A 153 -8.63 12.99 -13.38
N LEU A 154 -8.69 13.03 -12.05
CA LEU A 154 -9.87 13.56 -11.34
C LEU A 154 -10.13 15.05 -11.64
N GLN A 155 -9.07 15.84 -11.83
CA GLN A 155 -9.18 17.23 -12.24
C GLN A 155 -9.74 17.36 -13.67
N GLN A 156 -9.27 16.52 -14.60
CA GLN A 156 -9.78 16.48 -15.98
C GLN A 156 -11.26 16.05 -16.05
N GLU A 157 -11.69 15.18 -15.14
CA GLU A 157 -13.08 14.74 -14.99
C GLU A 157 -13.97 15.78 -14.26
N ASN A 158 -13.43 16.92 -13.85
CA ASN A 158 -14.09 17.98 -13.07
C ASN A 158 -14.62 17.52 -11.69
N LEU A 159 -14.04 16.48 -11.11
CA LEU A 159 -14.45 15.94 -9.81
C LEU A 159 -13.72 16.61 -8.64
N ILE A 160 -12.56 17.21 -8.93
CA ILE A 160 -11.79 18.01 -7.99
C ILE A 160 -11.31 19.29 -8.66
N GLU A 161 -11.10 20.33 -7.85
CA GLU A 161 -10.37 21.53 -8.23
C GLU A 161 -8.98 21.49 -7.60
N ARG A 162 -7.96 21.87 -8.37
CA ARG A 162 -6.58 21.99 -7.92
C ARG A 162 -6.05 23.39 -8.18
N SER A 163 -5.48 24.02 -7.15
CA SER A 163 -4.76 25.27 -7.25
C SER A 163 -3.26 24.96 -7.20
N GLY A 164 -2.65 24.84 -8.37
CA GLY A 164 -1.25 24.51 -8.60
C GLY A 164 -0.82 24.85 -10.02
N SER A 165 0.48 24.77 -10.32
CA SER A 165 1.00 25.20 -11.62
C SER A 165 1.08 24.04 -12.64
N GLY A 166 0.43 24.20 -13.80
CA GLY A 166 0.61 23.33 -14.98
C GLY A 166 0.13 21.89 -14.82
N ASN A 167 0.86 20.93 -15.42
CA ASN A 167 0.57 19.49 -15.39
C ASN A 167 1.38 18.73 -14.33
N ILE A 168 2.10 19.43 -13.46
CA ILE A 168 2.92 18.83 -12.40
C ILE A 168 2.18 18.99 -11.09
N VAL A 169 2.08 17.91 -10.31
CA VAL A 169 1.47 17.90 -8.98
C VAL A 169 2.58 18.00 -7.93
N ASP A 170 2.61 19.12 -7.22
CA ASP A 170 3.52 19.39 -6.11
C ASP A 170 2.81 19.16 -4.77
N ASN A 171 3.59 18.84 -3.75
CA ASN A 171 3.18 18.74 -2.35
C ASN A 171 2.48 19.99 -1.80
N SER A 172 2.83 21.17 -2.32
CA SER A 172 2.24 22.46 -1.92
C SER A 172 0.92 22.78 -2.62
N ASP A 173 0.55 22.04 -3.65
CA ASP A 173 -0.69 22.30 -4.37
C ASP A 173 -1.88 22.05 -3.47
N TRP A 174 -2.93 22.84 -3.67
CA TRP A 174 -4.17 22.71 -2.91
C TRP A 174 -5.20 21.99 -3.75
N ILE A 175 -5.92 21.06 -3.14
CA ILE A 175 -7.01 20.33 -3.77
C ILE A 175 -8.30 20.47 -2.95
N LYS A 176 -9.43 20.46 -3.63
CA LYS A 176 -10.77 20.39 -3.03
C LYS A 176 -11.70 19.61 -3.95
N ILE A 177 -12.71 18.95 -3.39
CA ILE A 177 -13.75 18.28 -4.17
C ILE A 177 -14.73 19.30 -4.76
N THR A 178 -15.24 19.03 -5.97
CA THR A 178 -16.30 19.84 -6.61
C THR A 178 -17.68 19.33 -6.21
N ASP A 179 -18.73 20.09 -6.51
CA ASP A 179 -20.11 19.63 -6.35
C ASP A 179 -20.37 18.36 -7.19
N GLN A 180 -19.81 18.28 -8.40
CA GLN A 180 -19.89 17.09 -9.25
C GLN A 180 -19.16 15.90 -8.61
N GLY A 181 -17.99 16.11 -7.99
CA GLY A 181 -17.29 15.06 -7.25
C GLY A 181 -18.08 14.55 -6.05
N ILE A 182 -18.73 15.46 -5.30
CA ILE A 182 -19.63 15.12 -4.20
C ILE A 182 -20.82 14.32 -4.72
N GLU A 183 -21.43 14.76 -5.82
CA GLU A 183 -22.52 14.05 -6.49
C GLU A 183 -22.08 12.70 -7.03
N GLN A 184 -20.83 12.51 -7.45
CA GLN A 184 -20.35 11.19 -7.87
C GLN A 184 -20.23 10.25 -6.66
N VAL A 185 -19.67 10.71 -5.55
CA VAL A 185 -19.60 9.93 -4.31
C VAL A 185 -21.01 9.59 -3.81
N ARG A 186 -21.96 10.52 -3.96
CA ARG A 186 -23.38 10.33 -3.62
C ARG A 186 -24.19 9.63 -4.70
N GLY A 187 -23.79 9.61 -5.97
CA GLY A 187 -24.54 9.01 -7.07
C GLY A 187 -24.48 7.49 -7.03
N TYR A 188 -23.42 6.94 -6.42
CA TYR A 188 -23.36 5.56 -5.97
C TYR A 188 -24.32 5.26 -4.79
N THR A 189 -24.99 6.26 -4.19
CA THR A 189 -25.98 6.12 -3.11
C THR A 189 -27.40 5.88 -3.64
N GLY A 190 -27.55 4.96 -4.59
CA GLY A 190 -28.82 4.26 -4.77
C GLY A 190 -29.15 3.43 -3.54
N TYR A 191 -28.18 2.68 -2.99
CA TYR A 191 -28.35 1.92 -1.74
C TYR A 191 -27.03 1.62 -0.95
N SER A 192 -25.85 2.04 -1.42
CA SER A 192 -24.57 1.60 -0.81
C SER A 192 -23.41 2.57 -1.06
N GLY A 193 -23.51 3.80 -0.53
CA GLY A 193 -22.42 4.77 -0.62
C GLY A 193 -21.06 4.17 -0.24
N ILE A 194 -19.99 4.66 -0.87
CA ILE A 194 -18.61 4.24 -0.60
C ILE A 194 -18.31 4.52 0.88
N LYS A 195 -18.35 3.52 1.78
CA LYS A 195 -17.87 3.69 3.16
C LYS A 195 -16.36 3.57 3.15
N LEU A 196 -15.60 4.40 3.87
CA LEU A 196 -14.14 4.24 3.91
C LEU A 196 -13.71 2.82 4.29
N SER A 197 -14.33 2.23 5.32
CA SER A 197 -14.08 0.83 5.71
C SER A 197 -14.43 -0.19 4.63
N GLU A 198 -15.43 0.09 3.78
CA GLU A 198 -15.76 -0.73 2.61
C GLU A 198 -14.82 -0.43 1.45
N SER A 199 -14.31 0.79 1.29
CA SER A 199 -13.32 1.18 0.28
C SER A 199 -11.98 0.49 0.52
N TYR A 200 -11.64 0.27 1.79
CA TYR A 200 -10.51 -0.56 2.21
C TYR A 200 -10.81 -2.07 2.11
N LYS A 201 -12.08 -2.51 2.07
CA LYS A 201 -12.48 -3.93 1.87
C LYS A 201 -12.69 -4.30 0.40
N LEU A 202 -13.13 -3.36 -0.44
CA LEU A 202 -13.17 -3.41 -1.91
C LEU A 202 -11.76 -3.55 -2.50
N LEU A 203 -10.72 -3.58 -1.65
CA LEU A 203 -9.33 -3.93 -1.96
C LEU A 203 -9.08 -5.45 -2.00
N VAL A 204 -10.11 -6.29 -1.79
CA VAL A 204 -10.01 -7.77 -1.74
C VAL A 204 -11.06 -8.49 -2.58
N GLU A 205 -11.93 -7.79 -3.33
CA GLU A 205 -12.89 -8.42 -4.24
C GLU A 205 -12.66 -8.02 -5.70
#